data_AF-A0A259KG87-F1
#
_entry.id   AF-A0A259KG87-F1
#
_cell.length_a   1.000
_cell.length_b   1.000
_cell.length_c   1.000
_cell.angle_alpha   90.00
_cell.angle_beta   90.00
_cell.angle_gamma   90.00
#
_symmetry.space_group_name_H-M   'P 1'
#
loop_
_entity.id
_entity.type
_entity.pdbx_description
1 polymer ?
#
loop_
_entity_poly.entity_id
_entity_poly.type
_entity_poly.pdbx_seq_one_letter_code
_entity_poly.pdbx_strand_id
1 'polypeptide(L)'
;MSDLLRKIESTLDEINKQLISQSREISTLRLQVNQLTSNKPFSAFIEPECDYAWIGLHINVDASTWSRIKAGEFVSIKGIGWSLDTSDNPDPTDENFYWDHWEFNGGINKPMKVTMESPRGDDVDFVDPEDKIAYEGPLLQAFVFELPSA
;
A
#
# COMPACT_ATOMS: atom_id res chain seq x y z
N MET A 1 26.73 57.10 -24.79
CA MET A 1 26.26 55.75 -24.38
C MET A 1 24.80 55.94 -23.97
N SER A 2 23.84 55.33 -24.69
CA SER A 2 22.44 55.80 -24.73
C SER A 2 21.65 55.42 -23.47
N ASP A 3 20.72 56.29 -23.05
CA ASP A 3 19.80 56.06 -21.92
C ASP A 3 19.04 54.72 -22.02
N LEU A 4 18.89 54.20 -23.24
CA LEU A 4 18.29 52.91 -23.52
C LEU A 4 19.09 51.75 -22.92
N LEU A 5 20.43 51.77 -23.05
CA LEU A 5 21.31 50.75 -22.47
C LEU A 5 21.21 50.75 -20.94
N ARG A 6 21.18 51.93 -20.32
CA ARG A 6 21.06 52.05 -18.86
C ARG A 6 19.71 51.56 -18.34
N LYS A 7 18.63 51.77 -19.11
CA LYS A 7 17.31 51.22 -18.81
C LYS A 7 17.30 49.69 -18.93
N ILE A 8 17.89 49.14 -19.99
CA ILE A 8 17.99 47.70 -20.21
C ILE A 8 18.76 47.02 -19.06
N GLU A 9 19.90 47.58 -18.65
CA GLU A 9 20.69 47.05 -17.52
C GLU A 9 19.88 47.07 -16.20
N SER A 10 19.16 48.15 -15.92
CA SER A 10 18.31 48.26 -14.73
C SER A 10 17.20 47.21 -14.73
N THR A 11 16.53 46.99 -15.86
CA THR A 11 15.45 46.00 -15.97
C THR A 11 15.98 44.58 -15.85
N LEU A 12 17.15 44.29 -16.42
CA LEU A 12 17.83 43.00 -16.26
C LEU A 12 18.18 42.69 -14.80
N ASP A 13 18.65 43.69 -14.05
CA ASP A 13 18.96 43.53 -12.63
C ASP A 13 17.71 43.27 -11.78
N GLU A 14 16.59 43.94 -12.08
CA GLU A 14 15.29 43.67 -11.44
C GLU A 14 14.77 42.27 -11.74
N ILE A 15 14.82 41.83 -13.00
CA ILE A 15 14.42 40.48 -13.39
C ILE A 15 15.27 39.44 -12.66
N ASN A 16 16.58 39.65 -12.57
CA ASN A 16 17.49 38.71 -11.90
C ASN A 16 17.19 38.61 -10.39
N LYS A 17 16.91 39.75 -9.74
CA LYS A 17 16.48 39.78 -8.33
C LYS A 17 15.17 39.03 -8.11
N GLN A 18 14.18 39.22 -8.99
CA GLN A 18 12.92 38.49 -8.93
C GLN A 18 13.11 36.98 -9.12
N LEU A 19 13.95 36.57 -10.07
CA LEU A 19 14.24 35.15 -10.34
C LEU A 19 14.88 34.47 -9.14
N ILE A 20 15.84 35.13 -8.49
CA ILE A 20 16.49 34.63 -7.28
C ILE A 20 15.48 34.49 -6.14
N SER A 21 14.61 35.49 -5.98
CA SER A 21 13.55 35.46 -4.96
C SER A 21 12.60 34.28 -5.18
N GLN A 22 12.09 34.12 -6.40
CA GLN A 22 11.18 33.01 -6.76
C GLN A 22 11.85 31.65 -6.62
N SER A 23 13.13 31.53 -6.99
CA SER A 23 13.90 30.29 -6.84
C SER A 23 14.03 29.88 -5.36
N ARG A 24 14.26 30.84 -4.46
CA ARG A 24 14.26 30.59 -3.02
C ARG A 24 12.90 30.15 -2.51
N GLU A 25 11.84 30.84 -2.92
CA GLU A 25 10.47 30.54 -2.50
C GLU A 25 10.04 29.14 -2.97
N ILE A 26 10.33 28.76 -4.21
CA ILE A 26 10.12 27.40 -4.74
C ILE A 26 10.91 26.37 -3.93
N SER A 27 12.16 26.67 -3.56
CA SER A 27 12.98 25.76 -2.75
C SER A 27 12.40 25.56 -1.35
N THR A 28 11.90 26.63 -0.72
CA THR A 28 11.23 26.57 0.58
C THR A 28 9.90 25.80 0.50
N LEU A 29 9.08 26.05 -0.53
CA LEU A 29 7.84 25.32 -0.75
C LEU A 29 8.10 23.83 -1.00
N ARG A 30 9.15 23.47 -1.75
CA ARG A 30 9.56 22.07 -1.92
C ARG A 30 9.97 21.41 -0.60
N LEU A 31 10.69 22.14 0.27
CA LEU A 31 11.03 21.64 1.60
C LEU A 31 9.80 21.44 2.48
N GLN A 32 8.86 22.39 2.46
CA GLN A 32 7.60 22.29 3.22
C GLN A 32 6.71 21.17 2.69
N VAL A 33 6.58 21.04 1.37
CA VAL A 33 5.88 19.91 0.74
C VAL A 33 6.56 18.62 1.13
N ASN A 34 7.88 18.50 1.04
CA ASN A 34 8.61 17.29 1.46
C ASN A 34 8.46 16.98 2.95
N GLN A 35 8.31 17.98 3.83
CA GLN A 35 8.03 17.78 5.25
C GLN A 35 6.58 17.38 5.51
N LEU A 36 5.62 17.86 4.69
CA LEU A 36 4.21 17.49 4.76
C LEU A 36 3.95 16.13 4.10
N THR A 37 4.73 15.77 3.09
CA THR A 37 4.68 14.50 2.36
C THR A 37 5.73 13.50 2.83
N SER A 38 6.52 13.82 3.87
CA SER A 38 7.27 12.78 4.61
C SER A 38 6.25 12.00 5.44
N ASN A 39 5.39 11.26 4.73
CA ASN A 39 4.70 10.13 5.28
C ASN A 39 5.79 9.26 5.86
N LYS A 40 5.86 9.20 7.20
CA LYS A 40 6.61 8.14 7.83
C LYS A 40 6.08 6.83 7.23
N PRO A 41 6.95 5.85 6.93
CA PRO A 41 6.47 4.58 6.41
C PRO A 41 5.43 4.01 7.40
N PHE A 42 4.18 3.89 6.95
CA PHE A 42 3.06 3.31 7.69
C PHE A 42 2.79 1.92 7.13
N SER A 43 2.85 0.89 7.96
CA SER A 43 2.33 -0.44 7.62
C SER A 43 0.81 -0.48 7.84
N ALA A 44 0.15 -1.44 7.23
CA ALA A 44 -1.27 -1.67 7.44
C ALA A 44 -1.54 -3.14 7.75
N PHE A 45 -2.51 -3.37 8.62
CA PHE A 45 -3.13 -4.66 8.85
C PHE A 45 -4.49 -4.65 8.14
N ILE A 46 -4.79 -5.69 7.37
CA ILE A 46 -6.03 -5.80 6.58
C ILE A 46 -6.79 -7.04 7.05
N GLU A 47 -8.07 -6.86 7.37
CA GLU A 47 -9.00 -7.92 7.82
C GLU A 47 -10.28 -7.83 6.98
N PRO A 48 -10.55 -8.69 5.99
CA PRO A 48 -11.67 -8.52 5.08
C PRO A 48 -13.03 -8.70 5.77
N GLU A 49 -14.10 -8.26 5.11
CA GLU A 49 -15.49 -8.50 5.53
C GLU A 49 -15.90 -9.95 5.29
N CYS A 50 -15.30 -10.90 6.00
CA CYS A 50 -15.64 -12.31 5.87
C CYS A 50 -16.39 -12.84 7.10
N ASP A 51 -17.60 -13.37 6.90
CA ASP A 51 -18.41 -14.05 7.92
C ASP A 51 -17.89 -15.47 8.25
N TYR A 52 -16.70 -15.84 7.75
CA TYR A 52 -16.07 -17.11 8.07
C TYR A 52 -15.65 -17.12 9.55
N ALA A 53 -16.61 -17.50 10.41
CA ALA A 53 -16.56 -17.45 11.86
C ALA A 53 -15.46 -18.30 12.54
N TRP A 54 -14.57 -18.93 11.76
CA TRP A 54 -13.65 -19.97 12.22
C TRP A 54 -12.17 -19.68 11.91
N ILE A 55 -11.84 -18.79 10.96
CA ILE A 55 -10.47 -18.27 10.76
C ILE A 55 -10.55 -16.78 10.41
N GLY A 56 -9.94 -15.93 11.23
CA GLY A 56 -9.77 -14.52 10.88
C GLY A 56 -8.71 -14.38 9.79
N LEU A 57 -9.10 -13.97 8.59
CA LEU A 57 -8.17 -13.69 7.50
C LEU A 57 -7.50 -12.34 7.76
N HIS A 58 -6.19 -12.33 7.96
CA HIS A 58 -5.50 -11.06 8.14
C HIS A 58 -4.09 -11.06 7.60
N ILE A 59 -3.64 -9.88 7.14
CA ILE A 59 -2.28 -9.69 6.61
C ILE A 59 -1.67 -8.38 7.07
N ASN A 60 -0.37 -8.42 7.36
CA ASN A 60 0.47 -7.26 7.59
C ASN A 60 1.21 -6.89 6.31
N VAL A 61 1.04 -5.65 5.84
CA VAL A 61 1.74 -5.12 4.68
C VAL A 61 2.75 -4.04 5.09
N ASP A 62 3.94 -4.08 4.49
CA ASP A 62 4.94 -3.05 4.68
C ASP A 62 4.53 -1.74 4.01
N ALA A 63 5.18 -0.65 4.38
CA ALA A 63 4.82 0.69 3.93
C ALA A 63 4.94 0.91 2.41
N SER A 64 5.87 0.21 1.75
CA SER A 64 6.04 0.32 0.30
C SER A 64 4.89 -0.37 -0.43
N THR A 65 4.53 -1.57 0.00
CA THR A 65 3.38 -2.31 -0.51
C THR A 65 2.08 -1.55 -0.24
N TRP A 66 1.90 -1.03 0.97
CA TRP A 66 0.72 -0.23 1.33
C TRP A 66 0.57 1.02 0.46
N SER A 67 1.67 1.72 0.18
CA SER A 67 1.66 2.90 -0.70
C SER A 67 1.20 2.56 -2.13
N ARG A 68 1.61 1.40 -2.64
CA ARG A 68 1.20 0.92 -3.97
C ARG A 68 -0.29 0.54 -4.02
N ILE A 69 -0.79 -0.12 -2.97
CA ILE A 69 -2.23 -0.43 -2.84
C ILE A 69 -3.04 0.88 -2.82
N LYS A 70 -2.61 1.88 -2.05
CA LYS A 70 -3.27 3.20 -2.01
C LYS A 70 -3.20 3.96 -3.34
N ALA A 71 -2.14 3.75 -4.13
CA ALA A 71 -2.02 4.32 -5.47
C ALA A 71 -2.96 3.65 -6.50
N GLY A 72 -3.65 2.58 -6.12
CA GLY A 72 -4.54 1.84 -7.00
C GLY A 72 -3.81 0.91 -7.96
N GLU A 73 -2.61 0.45 -7.60
CA GLU A 73 -1.91 -0.56 -8.39
C GLU A 73 -2.53 -1.95 -8.20
N PHE A 74 -2.30 -2.83 -9.18
CA PHE A 74 -2.46 -4.26 -8.99
C PHE A 74 -1.28 -4.78 -8.17
N VAL A 75 -1.59 -5.42 -7.04
CA VAL A 75 -0.59 -5.97 -6.12
C VAL A 75 -1.01 -7.40 -5.76
N SER A 76 -0.08 -8.34 -5.87
CA SER A 76 -0.24 -9.70 -5.37
C SER A 76 0.82 -9.95 -4.30
N ILE A 77 0.40 -10.44 -3.14
CA ILE A 77 1.27 -10.77 -2.02
C ILE A 77 0.95 -12.16 -1.49
N LYS A 78 2.01 -12.88 -1.13
CA LYS A 78 1.91 -14.11 -0.35
C LYS A 78 1.86 -13.72 1.13
N GLY A 79 0.83 -14.15 1.84
CA GLY A 79 0.68 -13.87 3.26
C GLY A 79 1.51 -14.80 4.14
N ILE A 80 1.13 -14.87 5.42
CA ILE A 80 1.84 -15.65 6.44
C ILE A 80 1.36 -17.11 6.53
N GLY A 81 0.29 -17.43 5.81
CA GLY A 81 -0.46 -18.67 5.92
C GLY A 81 -1.31 -18.75 7.19
N TRP A 82 -2.08 -19.81 7.32
CA TRP A 82 -2.95 -20.06 8.47
C TRP A 82 -3.09 -21.56 8.74
N SER A 83 -3.41 -21.93 9.98
CA SER A 83 -3.70 -23.33 10.36
C SER A 83 -5.09 -23.38 11.00
N LEU A 84 -5.80 -24.48 10.75
CA LEU A 84 -7.09 -24.77 11.39
C LEU A 84 -6.97 -25.00 12.90
N ASP A 85 -5.80 -25.45 13.35
CA ASP A 85 -5.48 -25.49 14.77
C ASP A 85 -5.06 -24.08 15.20
N THR A 86 -5.99 -23.41 15.88
CA THR A 86 -6.05 -22.02 16.37
C THR A 86 -4.79 -21.46 17.03
N SER A 87 -3.67 -21.44 16.33
CA SER A 87 -2.40 -20.90 16.79
C SER A 87 -2.14 -19.55 16.12
N ASP A 88 -1.78 -18.55 16.92
CA ASP A 88 -1.42 -17.21 16.43
C ASP A 88 -0.14 -17.22 15.55
N ASN A 89 0.55 -18.35 15.47
CA ASN A 89 1.72 -18.59 14.62
C ASN A 89 1.56 -19.94 13.91
N PRO A 90 0.95 -19.95 12.71
CA PRO A 90 0.77 -21.18 11.94
C PRO A 90 2.14 -21.74 11.53
N ASP A 91 2.36 -23.03 11.78
CA ASP A 91 3.61 -23.72 11.44
C ASP A 91 3.54 -24.19 9.99
N PRO A 92 4.41 -23.71 9.08
CA PRO A 92 4.41 -24.15 7.67
C PRO A 92 4.69 -25.64 7.47
N THR A 93 5.15 -26.34 8.51
CA THR A 93 5.38 -27.79 8.50
C THR A 93 4.16 -28.59 9.00
N ASP A 94 3.13 -27.91 9.52
CA ASP A 94 1.87 -28.53 9.89
C ASP A 94 1.12 -29.02 8.65
N GLU A 95 0.55 -30.19 8.79
CA GLU A 95 -0.27 -30.84 7.79
C GLU A 95 -1.60 -30.10 7.52
N ASN A 96 -2.05 -29.27 8.47
CA ASN A 96 -3.24 -28.43 8.39
C ASN A 96 -2.93 -26.96 8.06
N PHE A 97 -1.68 -26.65 7.69
CA PHE A 97 -1.28 -25.32 7.25
C PHE A 97 -1.82 -25.01 5.86
N TYR A 98 -2.17 -23.77 5.56
CA TYR A 98 -2.58 -23.29 4.24
C TYR A 98 -1.90 -21.95 3.96
N TRP A 99 -1.28 -21.79 2.79
CA TRP A 99 -0.78 -20.49 2.34
C TRP A 99 -1.94 -19.61 1.87
N ASP A 100 -1.94 -18.35 2.29
CA ASP A 100 -2.83 -17.33 1.76
C ASP A 100 -2.12 -16.51 0.67
N HIS A 101 -2.83 -16.21 -0.41
CA HIS A 101 -2.40 -15.28 -1.44
C HIS A 101 -3.45 -14.20 -1.59
N TRP A 102 -3.01 -12.95 -1.52
CA TRP A 102 -3.86 -11.77 -1.57
C TRP A 102 -3.63 -11.03 -2.87
N GLU A 103 -4.71 -10.76 -3.61
CA GLU A 103 -4.70 -10.02 -4.85
C GLU A 103 -5.55 -8.75 -4.70
N PHE A 104 -4.89 -7.60 -4.80
CA PHE A 104 -5.51 -6.28 -4.73
C PHE A 104 -5.71 -5.73 -6.15
N ASN A 105 -6.96 -5.54 -6.58
CA ASN A 105 -7.29 -5.10 -7.95
C ASN A 105 -7.58 -3.60 -8.04
N GLY A 106 -6.64 -2.77 -7.60
CA GLY A 106 -6.73 -1.32 -7.76
C GLY A 106 -7.07 -0.52 -6.50
N GLY A 107 -6.77 -1.07 -5.33
CA GLY A 107 -6.79 -0.33 -4.06
C GLY A 107 -8.11 -0.35 -3.30
N ILE A 108 -8.30 0.65 -2.42
CA ILE A 108 -9.48 0.74 -1.53
C ILE A 108 -10.76 0.89 -2.35
N ASN A 109 -11.83 0.23 -1.92
CA ASN A 109 -13.13 0.08 -2.58
C ASN A 109 -13.09 -0.69 -3.91
N LYS A 110 -11.97 -1.33 -4.25
CA LYS A 110 -11.87 -2.24 -5.40
C LYS A 110 -11.93 -3.69 -4.97
N PRO A 111 -12.31 -4.60 -5.88
CA PRO A 111 -12.27 -6.02 -5.60
C PRO A 111 -10.88 -6.47 -5.15
N MET A 112 -10.88 -7.32 -4.15
CA MET A 112 -9.73 -8.02 -3.63
C MET A 112 -10.11 -9.49 -3.54
N LYS A 113 -9.13 -10.36 -3.78
CA LYS A 113 -9.29 -11.80 -3.69
C LYS A 113 -8.27 -12.37 -2.73
N VAL A 114 -8.70 -13.28 -1.87
CA VAL A 114 -7.83 -14.06 -0.99
C VAL A 114 -8.03 -15.53 -1.32
N THR A 115 -6.98 -16.20 -1.77
CA THR A 115 -6.99 -17.62 -2.09
C THR A 115 -6.13 -18.41 -1.13
N MET A 116 -6.53 -19.65 -0.88
CA MET A 116 -5.81 -20.60 -0.06
C MET A 116 -5.13 -21.66 -0.92
N GLU A 117 -3.91 -22.00 -0.54
CA GLU A 117 -3.12 -23.06 -1.16
C GLU A 117 -2.65 -24.04 -0.08
N SER A 118 -3.12 -25.29 -0.18
CA SER A 118 -2.68 -26.37 0.71
C SER A 118 -1.26 -26.84 0.37
N PRO A 119 -0.41 -27.13 1.37
CA PRO A 119 0.91 -27.71 1.18
C PRO A 119 0.86 -29.18 0.71
N ARG A 120 -0.28 -29.86 0.88
CA ARG A 120 -0.46 -31.27 0.48
C ARG A 120 -0.70 -31.46 -1.03
N GLY A 121 -0.60 -30.41 -1.84
CA GLY A 121 -0.93 -30.44 -3.27
C GLY A 121 -2.43 -30.60 -3.50
N ASP A 122 -2.87 -30.78 -4.75
CA ASP A 122 -4.28 -30.92 -5.15
C ASP A 122 -5.02 -32.13 -4.51
N ASP A 123 -4.39 -32.86 -3.59
CA ASP A 123 -4.93 -34.03 -2.86
C ASP A 123 -5.72 -33.65 -1.58
N VAL A 124 -5.82 -32.36 -1.23
CA VAL A 124 -6.96 -31.90 -0.41
C VAL A 124 -8.11 -31.72 -1.38
N ASP A 125 -9.11 -32.59 -1.31
CA ASP A 125 -10.30 -32.63 -2.18
C ASP A 125 -11.10 -31.31 -2.13
N PHE A 126 -10.54 -30.22 -2.66
CA PHE A 126 -11.27 -29.04 -3.07
C PHE A 126 -11.97 -29.41 -4.37
N VAL A 127 -13.10 -30.12 -4.23
CA VAL A 127 -13.91 -30.60 -5.36
C VAL A 127 -14.41 -29.43 -6.21
N ASP A 128 -14.49 -28.24 -5.61
CA ASP A 128 -14.81 -26.98 -6.26
C ASP A 128 -13.59 -26.02 -6.26
N PRO A 129 -13.18 -25.45 -7.42
CA PRO A 129 -12.20 -24.36 -7.47
C PRO A 129 -12.57 -23.15 -6.59
N GLU A 130 -13.85 -22.92 -6.33
CA GLU A 130 -14.33 -21.87 -5.42
C GLU A 130 -13.98 -22.18 -3.95
N ASP A 131 -13.79 -23.45 -3.58
CA ASP A 131 -13.35 -23.81 -2.22
C ASP A 131 -11.91 -23.34 -1.92
N LYS A 132 -11.12 -23.02 -2.96
CA LYS A 132 -9.80 -22.39 -2.82
C LYS A 132 -9.91 -20.89 -2.51
N ILE A 133 -11.08 -20.28 -2.64
CA ILE A 133 -11.30 -18.85 -2.42
C ILE A 133 -11.80 -18.64 -1.00
N ALA A 134 -10.97 -18.05 -0.14
CA ALA A 134 -11.36 -17.72 1.22
C ALA A 134 -12.20 -16.44 1.30
N TYR A 135 -11.95 -15.50 0.40
CA TYR A 135 -12.71 -14.25 0.29
C TYR A 135 -12.59 -13.65 -1.10
N GLU A 136 -13.71 -13.18 -1.63
CA GLU A 136 -13.75 -12.32 -2.81
C GLU A 136 -14.74 -11.17 -2.55
N GLY A 137 -14.23 -9.94 -2.54
CA GLY A 137 -15.05 -8.78 -2.21
C GLY A 137 -14.24 -7.48 -2.20
N PRO A 138 -14.87 -6.33 -2.01
CA PRO A 138 -14.17 -5.05 -2.01
C PRO A 138 -13.24 -4.94 -0.78
N LEU A 139 -12.07 -4.30 -0.97
CA LEU A 139 -11.24 -3.83 0.13
C LEU A 139 -11.89 -2.59 0.75
N LEU A 140 -12.65 -2.73 1.83
CA LEU A 140 -13.28 -1.58 2.49
C LEU A 140 -12.32 -0.92 3.48
N GLN A 141 -12.40 0.39 3.61
CA GLN A 141 -11.51 1.16 4.49
C GLN A 141 -11.69 0.79 5.98
N ALA A 142 -12.88 0.37 6.40
CA ALA A 142 -13.17 -0.03 7.78
C ALA A 142 -12.37 -1.28 8.22
N PHE A 143 -11.84 -2.02 7.25
CA PHE A 143 -11.07 -3.25 7.41
C PHE A 143 -9.56 -3.03 7.33
N VAL A 144 -9.13 -1.76 7.30
CA VAL A 144 -7.72 -1.37 7.26
C VAL A 144 -7.34 -0.71 8.57
N PHE A 145 -6.40 -1.32 9.26
CA PHE A 145 -5.83 -0.84 10.50
C PHE A 145 -4.41 -0.34 10.24
N GLU A 146 -4.24 0.97 10.10
CA GLU A 146 -2.92 1.55 9.89
C GLU A 146 -2.11 1.51 11.19
N LEU A 147 -0.92 0.91 11.12
CA LEU A 147 -0.02 0.77 12.26
C LEU A 147 0.88 2.01 12.35
N PRO A 148 1.02 2.60 13.56
CA PRO A 148 1.90 3.75 13.74
C PRO A 148 3.34 3.34 13.45
N SER A 149 4.07 4.19 12.72
CA SER A 149 5.50 4.01 12.47
C SER A 149 6.23 3.94 13.81
N ALA A 150 6.90 2.82 14.07
CA ALA A 150 7.75 2.61 15.24
C ALA A 150 8.90 3.64 15.31
#